data_AF-A0ABD1EPH3-F1
#
_entry.id   AF-A0ABD1EPH3-F1
#
_cell.length_a   1.000
_cell.length_b   1.000
_cell.length_c   1.000
_cell.angle_alpha   90.00
_cell.angle_beta   90.00
_cell.angle_gamma   90.00
#
_symmetry.space_group_name_H-M   'P 1'
#
loop_
_entity.id
_entity.type
_entity.pdbx_description
1 polymer ?
#
loop_
_entity_poly.entity_id
_entity_poly.type
_entity_poly.pdbx_seq_one_letter_code
_entity_poly.pdbx_strand_id
1 'polypeptide(L)'
;MQRLRKAIKQDPVNYKESKKRERERYYRRKEQGMIKPIADLSRREQRSLRKNWRIRSKKSYDKRKGLEKQVNHLEILPSSLVQIDLPGDPILMLQHSDMLKAPTPRSSAGKKRSRRNRKMLKSKIKELEKKLKQESSLKEKYRKRLYRQREKEREQHVNSPNKKVKTMVRGQKLTPTIYRALLFGEVLSAQAKKNLSNTVNREEKRKLVSTISGRIIKKYKCQGRLETLASSRLCQPKNIKLNCKEKEIVILDYNPNEVAKYEKWVLKKEMLVIKGKQKQCTKKVKELITCTEQQLVLE
;
A
#
# COMPACT_ATOMS: atom_id res chain seq x y z
N MET A 1 -45.24 -0.07 8.09
CA MET A 1 -44.45 0.83 8.99
C MET A 1 -44.47 2.31 8.61
N GLN A 2 -44.29 2.73 7.34
CA GLN A 2 -44.26 4.17 6.99
C GLN A 2 -45.61 4.88 7.16
N ARG A 3 -46.74 4.21 6.85
CA ARG A 3 -48.10 4.77 7.01
C ARG A 3 -48.44 5.04 8.49
N LEU A 4 -48.19 4.09 9.38
CA LEU A 4 -48.36 4.23 10.83
C LEU A 4 -47.57 5.41 11.42
N ARG A 5 -46.31 5.60 10.98
CA ARG A 5 -45.47 6.74 11.43
C ARG A 5 -45.97 8.09 10.93
N LYS A 6 -46.66 8.14 9.79
CA LYS A 6 -47.30 9.35 9.28
C LYS A 6 -48.57 9.66 10.08
N ALA A 7 -49.38 8.65 10.37
CA ALA A 7 -50.60 8.78 11.20
C ALA A 7 -50.29 9.31 12.62
N ILE A 8 -49.28 8.75 13.30
CA ILE A 8 -48.84 9.24 14.63
C ILE A 8 -48.32 10.69 14.57
N LYS A 9 -47.83 11.15 13.42
CA LYS A 9 -47.33 12.53 13.25
C LYS A 9 -48.46 13.52 12.93
N GLN A 10 -49.59 13.03 12.44
CA GLN A 10 -50.78 13.84 12.15
C GLN A 10 -51.60 14.11 13.42
N ASP A 11 -51.56 13.20 14.41
CA ASP A 11 -52.18 13.39 15.72
C ASP A 11 -51.20 14.08 16.72
N PRO A 12 -51.49 15.30 17.19
CA PRO A 12 -50.60 16.07 18.06
C PRO A 12 -50.41 15.47 19.46
N VAL A 13 -51.38 14.73 19.99
CA VAL A 13 -51.32 14.15 21.35
C VAL A 13 -50.41 12.92 21.33
N ASN A 14 -50.69 12.00 20.42
CA ASN A 14 -49.89 10.80 20.21
C ASN A 14 -48.45 11.11 19.77
N TYR A 15 -48.24 12.20 19.02
CA TYR A 15 -46.90 12.66 18.66
C TYR A 15 -46.08 13.12 19.87
N LYS A 16 -46.67 13.91 20.77
CA LYS A 16 -46.02 14.40 21.99
C LYS A 16 -45.67 13.24 22.94
N GLU A 17 -46.58 12.30 23.13
CA GLU A 17 -46.36 11.14 24.00
C GLU A 17 -45.26 10.22 23.45
N SER A 18 -45.27 9.95 22.13
CA SER A 18 -44.20 9.19 21.45
C SER A 18 -42.83 9.85 21.64
N LYS A 19 -42.76 11.19 21.56
CA LYS A 19 -41.53 11.95 21.82
C LYS A 19 -41.07 11.86 23.27
N LYS A 20 -42.00 11.83 24.23
CA LYS A 20 -41.69 11.65 25.66
C LYS A 20 -41.07 10.27 25.90
N ARG A 21 -41.71 9.20 25.42
CA ARG A 21 -41.21 7.82 25.51
C ARG A 21 -39.84 7.64 24.84
N GLU A 22 -39.59 8.33 23.72
CA GLU A 22 -38.29 8.31 23.03
C GLU A 22 -37.19 8.99 23.87
N ARG A 23 -37.48 10.12 24.53
CA ARG A 23 -36.54 10.79 25.44
C ARG A 23 -36.22 9.93 26.66
N GLU A 24 -37.23 9.34 27.30
CA GLU A 24 -37.05 8.45 28.46
C GLU A 24 -36.18 7.23 28.10
N ARG A 25 -36.35 6.67 26.90
CA ARG A 25 -35.49 5.58 26.41
C ARG A 25 -34.05 6.03 26.19
N TYR A 26 -33.85 7.27 25.72
CA TYR A 26 -32.52 7.84 25.54
C TYR A 26 -31.80 8.02 26.88
N TYR A 27 -32.46 8.59 27.89
CA TYR A 27 -31.89 8.76 29.23
C TYR A 27 -31.55 7.41 29.87
N ARG A 28 -32.46 6.42 29.83
CA ARG A 28 -32.17 5.06 30.30
C ARG A 28 -30.93 4.44 29.65
N ARG A 29 -30.77 4.57 28.33
CA ARG A 29 -29.59 4.05 27.61
C ARG A 29 -28.31 4.83 27.90
N LYS A 30 -28.42 6.11 28.25
CA LYS A 30 -27.29 6.94 28.66
C LYS A 30 -26.82 6.55 30.06
N GLU A 31 -27.75 6.34 30.99
CA GLU A 31 -27.49 5.83 32.35
C GLU A 31 -26.88 4.43 32.34
N GLN A 32 -27.38 3.53 31.47
CA GLN A 32 -26.83 2.19 31.26
C GLN A 32 -25.46 2.17 30.53
N GLY A 33 -24.87 3.33 30.20
CA GLY A 33 -23.57 3.42 29.53
C GLY A 33 -23.55 3.00 28.04
N MET A 34 -24.71 2.65 27.48
CA MET A 34 -24.87 2.26 26.08
C MET A 34 -24.74 3.44 25.11
N ILE A 35 -24.95 4.67 25.59
CA ILE A 35 -24.73 5.91 24.85
C ILE A 35 -23.63 6.71 25.54
N LYS A 36 -22.42 6.63 24.99
CA LYS A 36 -21.26 7.40 25.48
C LYS A 36 -21.32 8.86 25.01
N PRO A 37 -21.01 9.84 25.87
CA PRO A 37 -20.82 11.22 25.44
C PRO A 37 -19.57 11.32 24.55
N ILE A 38 -19.46 12.39 23.76
CA ILE A 38 -18.36 12.55 22.79
C ILE A 38 -16.98 12.63 23.44
N ALA A 39 -16.90 13.14 24.68
CA ALA A 39 -15.67 13.20 25.45
C ALA A 39 -15.10 11.80 25.74
N ASP A 40 -15.97 10.84 26.04
CA ASP A 40 -15.62 9.47 26.47
C ASP A 40 -15.40 8.52 25.29
N LEU A 41 -15.62 8.98 24.06
CA LEU A 41 -15.36 8.22 22.83
C LEU A 41 -13.89 8.32 22.45
N SER A 42 -13.32 7.25 21.88
CA SER A 42 -11.94 7.28 21.38
C SER A 42 -11.79 8.33 20.26
N ARG A 43 -10.58 8.87 20.06
CA ARG A 43 -10.30 9.85 18.98
C ARG A 43 -10.77 9.36 17.59
N ARG A 44 -10.71 8.04 17.34
CA ARG A 44 -11.14 7.41 16.09
C ARG A 44 -12.67 7.43 15.95
N GLU A 45 -13.38 7.11 17.01
CA GLU A 45 -14.84 7.14 17.04
C GLU A 45 -15.38 8.58 17.00
N GLN A 46 -14.77 9.51 17.74
CA GLN A 46 -15.09 10.93 17.66
C GLN A 46 -14.97 11.44 16.21
N ARG A 47 -13.90 11.04 15.50
CA ARG A 47 -13.72 11.40 14.09
C ARG A 47 -14.83 10.82 13.20
N SER A 48 -15.20 9.56 13.41
CA SER A 48 -16.30 8.90 12.68
C SER A 48 -17.65 9.59 12.92
N LEU A 49 -17.94 9.91 14.18
CA LEU A 49 -19.18 10.57 14.60
C LEU A 49 -19.27 12.00 14.03
N ARG A 50 -18.19 12.79 14.09
CA ARG A 50 -18.12 14.12 13.46
C ARG A 50 -18.21 14.06 11.93
N LYS A 51 -17.73 12.99 11.30
CA LYS A 51 -17.91 12.76 9.84
C LYS A 51 -19.40 12.53 9.54
N ASN A 52 -20.06 11.68 10.32
CA ASN A 52 -21.49 11.41 10.18
C ASN A 52 -22.34 12.66 10.42
N TRP A 53 -22.00 13.51 11.40
CA TRP A 53 -22.65 14.81 11.61
C TRP A 53 -22.54 15.71 10.40
N ARG A 54 -21.35 15.87 9.81
CA ARG A 54 -21.16 16.65 8.58
C ARG A 54 -21.99 16.14 7.42
N ILE A 55 -22.06 14.81 7.24
CA ILE A 55 -22.87 14.19 6.18
C ILE A 55 -24.36 14.44 6.41
N ARG A 56 -24.86 14.20 7.63
CA ARG A 56 -26.29 14.40 7.98
C ARG A 56 -26.69 15.87 7.89
N SER A 57 -25.84 16.78 8.37
CA SER A 57 -26.05 18.22 8.27
C SER A 57 -26.13 18.67 6.82
N LYS A 58 -25.23 18.19 5.96
CA LYS A 58 -25.26 18.47 4.53
C LYS A 58 -26.55 17.94 3.89
N LYS A 59 -26.92 16.70 4.17
CA LYS A 59 -28.15 16.09 3.64
C LYS A 59 -29.41 16.88 4.06
N SER A 60 -29.46 17.36 5.31
CA SER A 60 -30.57 18.19 5.80
C SER A 60 -30.60 19.55 5.10
N TYR A 61 -29.45 20.22 4.97
CA TYR A 61 -29.32 21.48 4.26
C TYR A 61 -29.74 21.36 2.79
N ASP A 62 -29.22 20.35 2.08
CA ASP A 62 -29.53 20.10 0.67
C ASP A 62 -31.02 19.80 0.48
N LYS A 63 -31.64 19.04 1.40
CA LYS A 63 -33.09 18.77 1.37
C LYS A 63 -33.90 20.06 1.58
N ARG A 64 -33.55 20.87 2.58
CA ARG A 64 -34.23 22.16 2.85
C ARG A 64 -34.11 23.09 1.64
N LYS A 65 -32.91 23.24 1.09
CA LYS A 65 -32.63 24.07 -0.09
C LYS A 65 -33.31 23.55 -1.35
N GLY A 66 -33.48 22.23 -1.47
CA GLY A 66 -34.27 21.61 -2.54
C GLY A 66 -35.74 21.98 -2.45
N LEU A 67 -36.32 21.92 -1.25
CA LEU A 67 -37.70 22.35 -1.00
C LEU A 67 -37.90 23.84 -1.24
N GLU A 68 -36.99 24.70 -0.76
CA GLU A 68 -37.01 26.15 -1.04
C GLU A 68 -37.02 26.44 -2.55
N LYS A 69 -36.24 25.70 -3.34
CA LYS A 69 -36.27 25.84 -4.81
C LYS A 69 -37.57 25.37 -5.45
N GLN A 70 -38.23 24.36 -4.88
CA GLN A 70 -39.51 23.86 -5.38
C GLN A 70 -40.63 24.85 -5.06
N VAL A 71 -40.66 25.39 -3.84
CA VAL A 71 -41.61 26.45 -3.45
C VAL A 71 -41.42 27.68 -4.34
N ASN A 72 -40.18 28.15 -4.49
CA ASN A 72 -39.87 29.26 -5.40
C ASN A 72 -40.15 28.96 -6.89
N HIS A 73 -40.29 27.69 -7.29
CA HIS A 73 -40.68 27.32 -8.65
C HIS A 73 -42.20 27.27 -8.82
N LEU A 74 -42.94 26.91 -7.77
CA LEU A 74 -44.41 26.92 -7.76
C LEU A 74 -44.96 28.36 -7.68
N GLU A 75 -44.22 29.27 -7.05
CA GLU A 75 -44.52 30.72 -7.05
C GLU A 75 -44.29 31.41 -8.42
N ILE A 76 -43.82 30.68 -9.45
CA ILE A 76 -43.60 31.20 -10.83
C ILE A 76 -44.71 30.73 -11.80
N LEU A 77 -45.77 30.06 -11.34
CA LEU A 77 -46.97 29.90 -12.18
C LEU A 77 -47.78 31.20 -12.19
N PRO A 78 -48.23 31.68 -13.37
CA PRO A 78 -49.07 32.86 -13.44
C PRO A 78 -50.36 32.56 -12.69
N SER A 79 -50.71 33.47 -11.76
CA SER A 79 -52.02 33.49 -11.11
C SER A 79 -53.10 33.69 -12.17
N SER A 80 -53.58 32.60 -12.74
CA SER A 80 -54.81 32.53 -13.50
C SER A 80 -55.40 31.15 -13.25
N LEU A 81 -56.65 31.12 -12.80
CA LEU A 81 -57.41 29.97 -12.31
C LEU A 81 -57.14 29.61 -10.84
N VAL A 82 -57.81 30.32 -9.94
CA VAL A 82 -58.88 29.78 -9.07
C VAL A 82 -59.42 30.95 -8.24
N GLN A 83 -60.55 31.52 -8.65
CA GLN A 83 -61.45 32.26 -7.75
C GLN A 83 -62.12 31.23 -6.85
N ILE A 84 -61.77 31.24 -5.57
CA ILE A 84 -62.61 30.67 -4.51
C ILE A 84 -62.91 31.83 -3.59
N ASP A 85 -64.16 32.29 -3.63
CA ASP A 85 -64.72 33.23 -2.66
C ASP A 85 -64.82 32.52 -1.31
N LEU A 86 -64.02 32.94 -0.33
CA LEU A 86 -64.23 32.63 1.08
C LEU A 86 -64.18 33.94 1.89
N PRO A 87 -65.20 34.26 2.70
CA PRO A 87 -65.29 35.53 3.42
C PRO A 87 -64.56 35.45 4.78
N GLY A 88 -63.99 36.58 5.22
CA GLY A 88 -63.71 36.84 6.64
C GLY A 88 -62.24 36.88 7.07
N ASP A 89 -61.77 38.13 7.23
CA ASP A 89 -60.79 38.64 8.20
C ASP A 89 -59.33 38.95 7.78
N PRO A 90 -58.83 40.17 8.08
CA PRO A 90 -57.62 40.74 7.49
C PRO A 90 -56.36 40.39 8.30
N ILE A 91 -55.45 39.60 7.72
CA ILE A 91 -54.08 39.49 8.22
C ILE A 91 -53.22 40.52 7.50
N LEU A 92 -52.82 41.55 8.26
CA LEU A 92 -51.62 42.40 8.12
C LEU A 92 -50.74 42.13 6.88
N MET A 93 -51.10 42.74 5.76
CA MET A 93 -50.23 42.94 4.59
C MET A 93 -49.24 44.08 4.89
N LEU A 94 -48.19 43.81 5.66
CA LEU A 94 -47.08 44.75 5.83
C LEU A 94 -46.01 44.52 4.73
N GLN A 95 -46.13 45.31 3.67
CA GLN A 95 -45.08 45.85 2.81
C GLN A 95 -43.78 45.01 2.64
N HIS A 96 -43.75 44.18 1.60
CA HIS A 96 -42.50 43.72 0.98
C HIS A 96 -42.56 43.87 -0.55
N SER A 97 -42.86 45.08 -1.03
CA SER A 97 -42.86 45.41 -2.47
C SER A 97 -41.45 45.54 -3.10
N ASP A 98 -40.38 45.49 -2.30
CA ASP A 98 -39.00 45.70 -2.80
C ASP A 98 -38.19 44.43 -3.13
N MET A 99 -38.73 43.23 -2.93
CA MET A 99 -37.93 41.99 -3.02
C MET A 99 -38.03 41.21 -4.35
N LEU A 100 -38.76 41.72 -5.35
CA LEU A 100 -38.97 41.00 -6.63
C LEU A 100 -38.38 41.69 -7.87
N LYS A 101 -37.22 42.37 -7.76
CA LYS A 101 -36.47 42.78 -8.96
C LYS A 101 -35.87 41.55 -9.63
N ALA A 102 -36.49 41.09 -10.72
CA ALA A 102 -35.99 40.00 -11.55
C ALA A 102 -34.52 40.25 -11.95
N PRO A 103 -33.63 39.26 -11.83
CA PRO A 103 -32.20 39.46 -12.08
C PRO A 103 -31.98 39.84 -13.55
N THR A 104 -31.45 41.04 -13.78
CA THR A 104 -31.13 41.50 -15.13
C THR A 104 -30.14 40.53 -15.84
N PRO A 105 -30.22 40.40 -17.18
CA PRO A 105 -29.33 39.51 -17.95
C PRO A 105 -27.84 39.74 -17.64
N ARG A 106 -27.47 41.01 -17.41
CA ARG A 106 -26.11 41.45 -17.03
C ARG A 106 -25.67 40.90 -15.66
N SER A 107 -26.56 40.86 -14.66
CA SER A 107 -26.26 40.25 -13.34
C SER A 107 -26.12 38.72 -13.41
N SER A 108 -26.88 38.07 -14.30
CA SER A 108 -26.80 36.62 -14.50
C SER A 108 -25.48 36.18 -15.16
N ALA A 109 -24.98 36.99 -16.11
CA ALA A 109 -23.70 36.77 -16.79
C ALA A 109 -22.51 36.95 -15.83
N GLY A 110 -22.52 37.99 -14.99
CA GLY A 110 -21.50 38.20 -13.95
C GLY A 110 -21.45 37.05 -12.94
N LYS A 111 -22.62 36.56 -12.48
CA LYS A 111 -22.73 35.38 -11.61
C LYS A 111 -22.17 34.12 -12.30
N LYS A 112 -22.42 33.92 -13.60
CA LYS A 112 -21.84 32.80 -14.37
C LYS A 112 -20.31 32.90 -14.46
N ARG A 113 -19.75 34.08 -14.76
CA ARG A 113 -18.30 34.32 -14.82
C ARG A 113 -17.63 34.08 -13.46
N SER A 114 -18.22 34.60 -12.37
CA SER A 114 -17.73 34.38 -11.01
C SER A 114 -17.72 32.89 -10.63
N ARG A 115 -18.77 32.13 -10.97
CA ARG A 115 -18.81 30.68 -10.75
C ARG A 115 -17.71 29.94 -11.51
N ARG A 116 -17.46 30.31 -12.77
CA ARG A 116 -16.36 29.74 -13.58
C ARG A 116 -15.00 30.05 -12.95
N ASN A 117 -14.75 31.30 -12.56
CA ASN A 117 -13.50 31.71 -11.90
C ASN A 117 -13.30 30.96 -10.57
N ARG A 118 -14.34 30.86 -9.74
CA ARG A 118 -14.27 30.11 -8.48
C ARG A 118 -13.99 28.62 -8.70
N LYS A 119 -14.55 28.02 -9.75
CA LYS A 119 -14.26 26.63 -10.13
C LYS A 119 -12.80 26.47 -10.58
N MET A 120 -12.32 27.38 -11.42
CA MET A 120 -10.93 27.41 -11.88
C MET A 120 -9.95 27.53 -10.71
N LEU A 121 -10.15 28.51 -9.82
CA LEU A 121 -9.32 28.72 -8.64
C LEU A 121 -9.31 27.49 -7.72
N LYS A 122 -10.47 26.88 -7.47
CA LYS A 122 -10.55 25.64 -6.68
C LYS A 122 -9.80 24.48 -7.33
N SER A 123 -9.89 24.35 -8.65
CA SER A 123 -9.12 23.34 -9.39
C SER A 123 -7.63 23.60 -9.28
N LYS A 124 -7.22 24.87 -9.37
CA LYS A 124 -5.80 25.26 -9.28
C LYS A 124 -5.24 25.02 -7.88
N ILE A 125 -5.98 25.38 -6.83
CA ILE A 125 -5.61 25.09 -5.44
C ILE A 125 -5.40 23.58 -5.27
N LYS A 126 -6.34 22.76 -5.76
CA LYS A 126 -6.23 21.29 -5.69
C LYS A 126 -5.00 20.76 -6.45
N GLU A 127 -4.69 21.33 -7.61
CA GLU A 127 -3.51 20.97 -8.40
C GLU A 127 -2.22 21.32 -7.63
N LEU A 128 -2.16 22.52 -7.05
CA LEU A 128 -1.02 22.99 -6.26
C LEU A 128 -0.84 22.16 -4.98
N GLU A 129 -1.91 21.83 -4.27
CA GLU A 129 -1.87 20.91 -3.12
C GLU A 129 -1.31 19.54 -3.51
N LYS A 130 -1.69 19.02 -4.69
CA LYS A 130 -1.15 17.76 -5.21
C LYS A 130 0.34 17.87 -5.51
N LYS A 131 0.77 18.95 -6.17
CA LYS A 131 2.20 19.22 -6.46
C LYS A 131 2.99 19.35 -5.16
N LEU A 132 2.51 20.12 -4.20
CA LEU A 132 3.15 20.28 -2.88
C LEU A 132 3.28 18.93 -2.17
N LYS A 133 2.25 18.10 -2.21
CA LYS A 133 2.33 16.74 -1.65
C LYS A 133 3.37 15.89 -2.38
N GLN A 134 3.43 15.94 -3.71
CA GLN A 134 4.44 15.23 -4.49
C GLN A 134 5.85 15.70 -4.13
N GLU A 135 6.11 17.01 -4.12
CA GLU A 135 7.39 17.60 -3.73
C GLU A 135 7.78 17.22 -2.29
N SER A 136 6.85 17.29 -1.33
CA SER A 136 7.12 16.87 0.05
C SER A 136 7.52 15.39 0.14
N SER A 137 6.88 14.53 -0.66
CA SER A 137 7.22 13.10 -0.71
C SER A 137 8.57 12.83 -1.37
N LEU A 138 8.91 13.59 -2.42
CA LEU A 138 10.21 13.52 -3.08
C LEU A 138 11.32 14.03 -2.14
N LYS A 139 11.11 15.18 -1.50
CA LYS A 139 12.03 15.73 -0.49
C LYS A 139 12.33 14.71 0.60
N GLU A 140 11.31 14.06 1.14
CA GLU A 140 11.49 13.04 2.17
C GLU A 140 12.21 11.79 1.63
N LYS A 141 11.91 11.37 0.40
CA LYS A 141 12.62 10.28 -0.28
C LYS A 141 14.11 10.59 -0.45
N TYR A 142 14.46 11.79 -0.93
CA TYR A 142 15.85 12.21 -1.11
C TYR A 142 16.56 12.42 0.23
N ARG A 143 15.89 12.98 1.24
CA ARG A 143 16.41 13.07 2.62
C ARG A 143 16.79 11.70 3.17
N LYS A 144 15.91 10.71 3.04
CA LYS A 144 16.20 9.32 3.47
C LYS A 144 17.33 8.69 2.67
N ARG A 145 17.42 8.96 1.36
CA ARG A 145 18.52 8.47 0.52
C ARG A 145 19.87 9.06 0.97
N LEU A 146 19.94 10.37 1.19
CA LEU A 146 21.13 11.04 1.71
C LEU A 146 21.53 10.51 3.09
N TYR A 147 20.57 10.31 3.99
CA TYR A 147 20.85 9.72 5.29
C TYR A 147 21.51 8.34 5.16
N ARG A 148 20.93 7.44 4.36
CA ARG A 148 21.48 6.09 4.13
C ARG A 148 22.87 6.14 3.49
N GLN A 149 23.12 7.08 2.59
CA GLN A 149 24.42 7.25 1.98
C GLN A 149 25.46 7.72 3.01
N ARG A 150 25.13 8.73 3.82
CA ARG A 150 25.99 9.21 4.91
C ARG A 150 26.30 8.12 5.94
N GLU A 151 25.31 7.28 6.29
CA GLU A 151 25.54 6.12 7.16
C GLU A 151 26.52 5.14 6.54
N LYS A 152 26.37 4.81 5.24
CA LYS A 152 27.33 3.94 4.54
C LYS A 152 28.74 4.54 4.51
N GLU A 153 28.86 5.84 4.24
CA GLU A 153 30.15 6.54 4.25
C GLU A 153 30.77 6.52 5.67
N ARG A 154 29.96 6.72 6.71
CA ARG A 154 30.39 6.57 8.11
C ARG A 154 30.86 5.16 8.42
N GLU A 155 30.11 4.14 8.04
CA GLU A 155 30.47 2.73 8.23
C GLU A 155 31.78 2.39 7.51
N GLN A 156 31.97 2.86 6.27
CA GLN A 156 33.22 2.68 5.53
C GLN A 156 34.40 3.35 6.23
N HIS A 157 34.21 4.56 6.76
CA HIS A 157 35.25 5.27 7.50
C HIS A 157 35.58 4.61 8.85
N VAL A 158 34.56 4.08 9.56
CA VAL A 158 34.75 3.31 10.80
C VAL A 158 35.49 2.00 10.53
N ASN A 159 35.15 1.31 9.45
CA ASN A 159 35.74 0.03 9.05
C ASN A 159 37.02 0.18 8.19
N SER A 160 37.62 1.37 8.15
CA SER A 160 38.87 1.60 7.44
C SER A 160 40.00 0.74 8.03
N PRO A 161 40.88 0.12 7.19
CA PRO A 161 42.01 -0.68 7.66
C PRO A 161 42.88 0.05 8.69
N ASN A 162 43.12 1.35 8.48
CA ASN A 162 43.89 2.18 9.40
C ASN A 162 43.22 2.29 10.78
N LYS A 163 41.91 2.55 10.80
CA LYS A 163 41.17 2.67 12.06
C LYS A 163 41.12 1.34 12.81
N LYS A 164 40.98 0.22 12.09
CA LYS A 164 41.03 -1.13 12.66
C LYS A 164 42.40 -1.44 13.30
N VAL A 165 43.51 -1.09 12.65
CA VAL A 165 44.84 -1.24 13.25
C VAL A 165 45.00 -0.34 14.48
N LYS A 166 44.58 0.93 14.40
CA LYS A 166 44.61 1.84 15.56
C LYS A 166 43.81 1.31 16.76
N THR A 167 42.67 0.66 16.52
CA THR A 167 41.90 0.04 17.60
C THR A 167 42.57 -1.21 18.16
N MET A 168 43.19 -2.05 17.32
CA MET A 168 43.91 -3.26 17.77
C MET A 168 45.13 -2.92 18.62
N VAL A 169 45.80 -1.80 18.31
CA VAL A 169 47.06 -1.39 18.93
C VAL A 169 46.86 -0.40 20.08
N ARG A 170 45.61 -0.05 20.40
CA ARG A 170 45.31 0.96 21.42
C ARG A 170 45.97 0.56 22.76
N GLY A 171 46.87 1.43 23.25
CA GLY A 171 47.62 1.22 24.50
C GLY A 171 49.03 0.64 24.33
N GLN A 172 49.42 0.24 23.12
CA GLN A 172 50.77 -0.27 22.83
C GLN A 172 51.58 0.75 22.03
N LYS A 173 52.86 0.94 22.41
CA LYS A 173 53.82 1.72 21.61
C LYS A 173 54.43 0.81 20.55
N LEU A 174 53.95 0.88 19.32
CA LEU A 174 54.53 0.16 18.19
C LEU A 174 55.54 1.01 17.43
N THR A 175 56.60 0.37 16.93
CA THR A 175 57.47 0.98 15.94
C THR A 175 56.71 1.20 14.63
N PRO A 176 57.01 2.26 13.86
CA PRO A 176 56.34 2.53 12.59
C PRO A 176 56.39 1.36 11.59
N THR A 177 57.46 0.57 11.61
CA THR A 177 57.64 -0.61 10.76
C THR A 177 56.61 -1.70 11.05
N ILE A 178 56.42 -2.05 12.33
CA ILE A 178 55.43 -3.04 12.75
C ILE A 178 54.01 -2.54 12.44
N TYR A 179 53.75 -1.25 12.71
CA TYR A 179 52.47 -0.63 12.37
C TYR A 179 52.15 -0.73 10.88
N ARG A 180 53.13 -0.44 10.01
CA ARG A 180 52.97 -0.55 8.55
C ARG A 180 52.73 -1.98 8.10
N ALA A 181 53.41 -2.97 8.70
CA ALA A 181 53.19 -4.39 8.38
C ALA A 181 51.78 -4.86 8.77
N LEU A 182 51.28 -4.46 9.95
CA LEU A 182 49.92 -4.74 10.38
C LEU A 182 48.89 -4.07 9.47
N LEU A 183 49.11 -2.80 9.13
CA LEU A 183 48.28 -2.06 8.19
C LEU A 183 48.24 -2.73 6.82
N PHE A 184 49.39 -3.18 6.32
CA PHE A 184 49.49 -3.87 5.04
C PHE A 184 48.63 -5.15 5.02
N GLY A 185 48.68 -5.97 6.07
CA GLY A 185 47.84 -7.17 6.16
C GLY A 185 46.33 -6.88 6.13
N GLU A 186 45.88 -5.82 6.81
CA GLU A 186 44.48 -5.40 6.79
C GLU A 186 44.06 -4.77 5.46
N VAL A 187 44.94 -4.00 4.83
CA VAL A 187 44.71 -3.44 3.48
C VAL A 187 44.59 -4.54 2.44
N LEU A 188 45.48 -5.55 2.47
CA LEU A 188 45.40 -6.70 1.59
C LEU A 188 44.09 -7.47 1.78
N SER A 189 43.67 -7.66 3.03
CA SER A 189 42.40 -8.33 3.34
C SER A 189 41.19 -7.55 2.81
N ALA A 190 41.19 -6.22 2.94
CA ALA A 190 40.13 -5.36 2.41
C ALA A 190 40.11 -5.35 0.88
N GLN A 191 41.27 -5.30 0.23
CA GLN A 191 41.39 -5.34 -1.23
C GLN A 191 40.95 -6.70 -1.78
N ALA A 192 41.35 -7.80 -1.13
CA ALA A 192 40.90 -9.14 -1.50
C ALA A 192 39.37 -9.25 -1.44
N LYS A 193 38.73 -8.78 -0.35
CA LYS A 193 37.25 -8.71 -0.25
C LYS A 193 36.62 -7.92 -1.39
N LYS A 194 37.19 -6.76 -1.74
CA LYS A 194 36.69 -5.91 -2.83
C LYS A 194 36.82 -6.59 -4.20
N ASN A 195 37.95 -7.23 -4.47
CA ASN A 195 38.15 -7.98 -5.70
C ASN A 195 37.15 -9.15 -5.80
N LEU A 196 36.96 -9.90 -4.71
CA LEU A 196 35.95 -10.97 -4.66
C LEU A 196 34.52 -10.46 -4.85
N SER A 197 34.15 -9.30 -4.29
CA SER A 197 32.80 -8.74 -4.47
C SER A 197 32.57 -8.21 -5.89
N ASN A 198 33.60 -7.70 -6.55
CA ASN A 198 33.52 -7.15 -7.90
C ASN A 198 33.41 -8.24 -8.97
N THR A 199 34.01 -9.41 -8.75
CA THR A 199 33.86 -10.54 -9.67
C THR A 199 32.43 -11.08 -9.65
N VAL A 200 31.86 -11.34 -10.82
CA VAL A 200 30.53 -11.96 -10.95
C VAL A 200 30.67 -13.47 -11.11
N ASN A 201 31.63 -13.90 -11.93
CA ASN A 201 31.79 -15.31 -12.30
C ASN A 201 32.37 -16.16 -11.17
N ARG A 202 31.78 -17.34 -10.93
CA ARG A 202 32.20 -18.26 -9.86
C ARG A 202 33.58 -18.85 -10.12
N GLU A 203 33.94 -19.06 -11.38
CA GLU A 203 35.25 -19.59 -11.75
C GLU A 203 36.36 -18.60 -11.48
N GLU A 204 36.15 -17.33 -11.82
CA GLU A 204 37.10 -16.23 -11.52
C GLU A 204 37.28 -16.06 -10.01
N LYS A 205 36.19 -16.14 -9.23
CA LYS A 205 36.28 -16.15 -7.76
C LYS A 205 37.17 -17.27 -7.24
N ARG A 206 37.02 -18.48 -7.80
CA ARG A 206 37.85 -19.62 -7.44
C ARG A 206 39.31 -19.43 -7.84
N LYS A 207 39.58 -18.91 -9.05
CA LYS A 207 40.95 -18.60 -9.49
C LYS A 207 41.61 -17.60 -8.53
N LEU A 208 40.91 -16.52 -8.19
CA LEU A 208 41.40 -15.49 -7.28
C LEU A 208 41.70 -16.06 -5.87
N VAL A 209 40.79 -16.87 -5.33
CA VAL A 209 41.02 -17.55 -4.04
C VAL A 209 42.17 -18.54 -4.15
N SER A 210 42.29 -19.27 -5.26
CA SER A 210 43.39 -20.21 -5.52
C SER A 210 44.75 -19.51 -5.62
N THR A 211 44.82 -18.30 -6.15
CA THR A 211 46.06 -17.51 -6.24
C THR A 211 46.53 -17.06 -4.85
N ILE A 212 45.59 -16.72 -3.97
CA ILE A 212 45.91 -16.28 -2.60
C ILE A 212 46.16 -17.49 -1.69
N SER A 213 45.36 -18.56 -1.84
CA SER A 213 45.49 -19.80 -1.07
C SER A 213 46.70 -20.61 -1.50
N GLY A 214 47.44 -21.18 -0.56
CA GLY A 214 48.58 -22.01 -0.90
C GLY A 214 49.22 -22.70 0.30
N ARG A 215 50.34 -23.39 0.04
CA ARG A 215 51.11 -24.10 1.08
C ARG A 215 51.57 -23.15 2.20
N ILE A 216 51.90 -21.90 1.86
CA ILE A 216 52.35 -20.89 2.83
C ILE A 216 51.22 -20.53 3.81
N ILE A 217 50.02 -20.18 3.30
CA ILE A 217 48.86 -19.85 4.15
C ILE A 217 48.48 -21.03 5.04
N LYS A 218 48.58 -22.26 4.51
CA LYS A 218 48.35 -23.50 5.27
C LYS A 218 49.39 -23.69 6.38
N LYS A 219 50.69 -23.53 6.07
CA LYS A 219 51.80 -23.66 7.02
C LYS A 219 51.60 -22.76 8.24
N TYR A 220 51.19 -21.51 8.02
CA TYR A 220 50.97 -20.53 9.11
C TYR A 220 49.54 -20.51 9.66
N LYS A 221 48.70 -21.52 9.35
CA LYS A 221 47.31 -21.64 9.84
C LYS A 221 46.42 -20.42 9.56
N CYS A 222 46.73 -19.65 8.51
CA CYS A 222 45.97 -18.47 8.11
C CYS A 222 44.74 -18.78 7.24
N GLN A 223 44.42 -20.06 7.04
CA GLN A 223 43.34 -20.49 6.17
C GLN A 223 41.95 -20.07 6.68
N GLY A 224 41.71 -20.09 8.00
CA GLY A 224 40.44 -19.61 8.57
C GLY A 224 40.20 -18.12 8.32
N ARG A 225 41.26 -17.31 8.28
CA ARG A 225 41.16 -15.90 7.86
C ARG A 225 40.77 -15.79 6.39
N LEU A 226 41.33 -16.63 5.52
CA LEU A 226 40.96 -16.68 4.11
C LEU A 226 39.50 -17.13 3.90
N GLU A 227 39.01 -18.09 4.68
CA GLU A 227 37.61 -18.55 4.67
C GLU A 227 36.63 -17.48 5.20
N THR A 228 37.11 -16.55 6.02
CA THR A 228 36.31 -15.38 6.41
C THR A 228 36.22 -14.36 5.27
N LEU A 229 37.23 -14.32 4.38
CA LEU A 229 37.24 -13.45 3.19
C LEU A 229 36.41 -14.04 2.05
N ALA A 230 36.46 -15.36 1.88
CA ALA A 230 35.83 -16.10 0.80
C ALA A 230 35.02 -17.27 1.36
N SER A 231 33.81 -17.53 0.85
CA SER A 231 33.00 -18.68 1.30
C SER A 231 33.82 -19.98 1.31
N SER A 232 33.65 -20.82 2.32
CA SER A 232 34.31 -22.14 2.44
C SER A 232 34.20 -22.99 1.16
N ARG A 233 33.10 -22.85 0.40
CA ARG A 233 32.87 -23.51 -0.90
C ARG A 233 33.78 -23.03 -2.04
N LEU A 234 34.48 -21.92 -1.86
CA LEU A 234 35.45 -21.33 -2.80
C LEU A 234 36.90 -21.59 -2.38
N CYS A 235 37.15 -21.78 -1.09
CA CYS A 235 38.47 -22.07 -0.53
C CYS A 235 38.89 -23.54 -0.67
N GLN A 236 37.96 -24.43 -1.00
CA GLN A 236 38.31 -25.79 -1.35
C GLN A 236 38.77 -25.83 -2.81
N PRO A 237 40.06 -26.11 -3.09
CA PRO A 237 40.41 -26.60 -4.42
C PRO A 237 39.52 -27.82 -4.69
N LYS A 238 39.20 -28.10 -5.96
CA LYS A 238 38.58 -29.37 -6.33
C LYS A 238 39.55 -30.50 -5.97
N ASN A 239 39.64 -30.86 -4.70
CA ASN A 239 40.08 -32.16 -4.27
C ASN A 239 38.95 -33.07 -4.70
N ILE A 240 39.21 -33.76 -5.81
CA ILE A 240 38.66 -35.06 -6.15
C ILE A 240 38.24 -35.76 -4.87
N LYS A 241 36.96 -36.16 -4.81
CA LYS A 241 36.37 -36.89 -3.69
C LYS A 241 37.34 -37.99 -3.25
N LEU A 242 37.83 -37.91 -2.02
CA LEU A 242 38.66 -38.96 -1.42
C LEU A 242 37.92 -40.31 -1.26
N ASN A 243 36.61 -40.37 -1.54
CA ASN A 243 35.79 -41.59 -1.50
C ASN A 243 35.12 -41.91 -2.86
N CYS A 244 35.84 -41.80 -3.97
CA CYS A 244 35.32 -42.13 -5.30
C CYS A 244 35.91 -43.43 -5.89
N LYS A 245 36.46 -44.32 -5.05
CA LYS A 245 37.01 -45.61 -5.50
C LYS A 245 35.99 -46.75 -5.55
N GLU A 246 34.78 -46.56 -5.00
CA GLU A 246 33.76 -47.61 -4.85
C GLU A 246 32.40 -47.21 -5.45
N LYS A 247 32.41 -46.44 -6.54
CA LYS A 247 31.17 -46.17 -7.27
C LYS A 247 31.31 -46.74 -8.66
N GLU A 248 30.81 -47.96 -8.81
CA GLU A 248 30.54 -48.51 -10.14
C GLU A 248 29.48 -47.63 -10.81
N ILE A 249 29.82 -47.14 -11.99
CA ILE A 249 28.86 -46.50 -12.86
C ILE A 249 28.05 -47.65 -13.46
N VAL A 250 26.86 -47.91 -12.91
CA VAL A 250 25.90 -48.79 -13.55
C VAL A 250 25.34 -48.02 -14.74
N ILE A 251 25.85 -48.34 -15.92
CA ILE A 251 25.26 -47.91 -17.19
C ILE A 251 24.04 -48.82 -17.36
N LEU A 252 22.85 -48.26 -17.21
CA LEU A 252 21.62 -48.96 -17.56
C LEU A 252 21.43 -48.82 -19.06
N ASP A 253 21.29 -49.95 -19.75
CA ASP A 253 20.99 -49.96 -21.18
C ASP A 253 19.60 -49.37 -21.42
N TYR A 254 19.50 -48.47 -22.39
CA TYR A 254 18.25 -47.83 -22.76
C TYR A 254 17.26 -48.88 -23.28
N ASN A 255 16.15 -49.09 -22.55
CA ASN A 255 15.11 -50.02 -22.95
C ASN A 255 13.96 -49.25 -23.62
N PRO A 256 13.80 -49.36 -24.95
CA PRO A 256 12.80 -48.60 -25.69
C PRO A 256 11.35 -48.89 -25.28
N ASN A 257 11.10 -50.05 -24.68
CA ASN A 257 9.78 -50.52 -24.28
C ASN A 257 9.47 -50.21 -22.80
N GLU A 258 10.38 -49.56 -22.08
CA GLU A 258 10.15 -49.17 -20.70
C GLU A 258 9.05 -48.10 -20.63
N VAL A 259 8.10 -48.31 -19.72
CA VAL A 259 6.93 -47.44 -19.58
C VAL A 259 7.25 -46.36 -18.56
N ALA A 260 7.47 -45.15 -19.06
CA ALA A 260 7.65 -43.98 -18.21
C ALA A 260 6.30 -43.36 -17.85
N LYS A 261 6.19 -42.93 -16.60
CA LYS A 261 5.00 -42.25 -16.06
C LYS A 261 5.37 -40.84 -15.67
N TYR A 262 4.69 -39.84 -16.21
CA TYR A 262 4.94 -38.45 -15.86
C TYR A 262 3.64 -37.62 -15.84
N GLU A 263 3.68 -36.50 -15.12
CA GLU A 263 2.56 -35.56 -15.04
C GLU A 263 2.69 -34.47 -16.11
N LYS A 264 1.69 -34.32 -16.97
CA LYS A 264 1.61 -33.23 -17.97
C LYS A 264 0.41 -32.34 -17.68
N TRP A 265 0.58 -31.03 -17.83
CA TRP A 265 -0.53 -30.08 -17.75
C TRP A 265 -1.28 -30.06 -19.08
N VAL A 266 -2.55 -30.50 -19.08
CA VAL A 266 -3.41 -30.55 -20.26
C VAL A 266 -4.60 -29.61 -20.09
N LEU A 267 -5.02 -28.99 -21.19
CA LEU A 267 -6.23 -28.17 -21.24
C LEU A 267 -7.45 -29.05 -21.53
N LYS A 268 -8.33 -29.24 -20.55
CA LYS A 268 -9.60 -29.96 -20.73
C LYS A 268 -10.80 -29.01 -20.78
N LYS A 269 -11.73 -29.29 -21.68
CA LYS A 269 -13.02 -28.59 -21.76
C LYS A 269 -14.02 -29.32 -20.86
N GLU A 270 -14.47 -28.65 -19.81
CA GLU A 270 -15.48 -29.17 -18.88
C GLU A 270 -16.76 -28.33 -18.97
N MET A 271 -17.91 -29.00 -18.83
CA MET A 271 -19.20 -28.32 -18.72
C MET A 271 -19.44 -27.92 -17.27
N LEU A 272 -19.55 -26.62 -17.01
CA LEU A 272 -19.84 -26.08 -15.68
C LEU A 272 -21.23 -25.45 -15.66
N VAL A 273 -22.02 -25.76 -14.64
CA VAL A 273 -23.27 -25.06 -14.37
C VAL A 273 -22.95 -23.81 -13.56
N ILE A 274 -22.91 -22.65 -14.24
CA ILE A 274 -22.69 -21.37 -13.59
C ILE A 274 -24.01 -20.60 -13.60
N LYS A 275 -24.60 -20.39 -12.41
CA LYS A 275 -25.90 -19.71 -12.23
C LYS A 275 -27.04 -20.37 -13.02
N GLY A 276 -27.13 -21.70 -12.97
CA GLY A 276 -28.20 -22.47 -13.61
C GLY A 276 -28.10 -22.60 -15.14
N LYS A 277 -27.04 -22.07 -15.76
CA LYS A 277 -26.77 -22.24 -17.20
C LYS A 277 -25.50 -23.07 -17.41
N GLN A 278 -25.58 -24.08 -18.27
CA GLN A 278 -24.44 -24.87 -18.68
C GLN A 278 -23.52 -24.03 -19.58
N LYS A 279 -22.25 -23.92 -19.20
CA LYS A 279 -21.22 -23.23 -19.97
C LYS A 279 -20.02 -24.15 -20.14
N GLN A 280 -19.51 -24.25 -21.36
CA GLN A 280 -18.25 -24.93 -21.62
C GLN A 280 -17.10 -24.02 -21.18
N CYS A 281 -16.23 -24.52 -20.31
CA CYS A 281 -15.07 -23.80 -19.81
C CYS A 281 -13.81 -24.67 -19.98
N THR A 282 -12.70 -24.05 -20.38
CA THR A 282 -11.40 -24.70 -20.45
C THR A 282 -10.68 -24.57 -19.11
N LYS A 283 -10.21 -25.69 -18.56
CA LYS A 283 -9.36 -25.73 -17.35
C LYS A 283 -8.05 -26.42 -17.64
N LYS A 284 -6.99 -25.99 -16.95
CA LYS A 284 -5.70 -26.70 -16.92
C LYS A 284 -5.73 -27.73 -15.81
N VAL A 285 -5.54 -29.00 -16.15
CA VAL A 285 -5.54 -30.13 -15.22
C VAL A 285 -4.21 -30.88 -15.40
N LYS A 286 -3.65 -31.40 -14.30
CA LYS A 286 -2.50 -32.32 -14.36
C LYS A 286 -3.00 -33.72 -14.62
N GLU A 287 -2.49 -34.34 -15.66
CA GLU A 287 -2.83 -35.73 -16.02
C GLU A 287 -1.58 -36.58 -15.94
N LEU A 288 -1.75 -37.79 -15.44
CA LEU A 288 -0.71 -38.79 -15.43
C LEU A 288 -0.72 -39.47 -16.80
N ILE A 289 0.32 -39.23 -17.58
CA ILE A 289 0.51 -39.82 -18.90
C ILE A 289 1.47 -40.99 -18.75
N THR A 290 1.10 -42.10 -19.36
CA THR A 290 1.94 -43.29 -19.51
C THR A 290 2.31 -43.42 -20.97
N CYS A 291 3.59 -43.31 -21.28
CA CYS A 291 4.10 -43.55 -22.63
C CYS A 291 5.42 -44.31 -22.57
N THR A 292 5.83 -44.86 -23.70
CA THR A 292 7.13 -45.53 -23.79
C THR A 292 8.25 -44.50 -23.80
N GLU A 293 9.44 -44.87 -23.33
CA GLU A 293 10.61 -43.98 -23.36
C GLU A 293 10.95 -43.50 -24.77
N GLN A 294 10.73 -44.33 -25.80
CA GLN A 294 10.86 -43.91 -27.20
C GLN A 294 9.96 -42.74 -27.57
N GLN A 295 8.72 -42.73 -27.09
CA GLN A 295 7.77 -41.64 -27.35
C GLN A 295 8.15 -40.36 -26.60
N LEU A 296 8.79 -40.47 -25.43
CA LEU A 296 9.29 -39.32 -24.67
C LEU A 296 10.47 -38.60 -25.32
N VAL A 297 11.35 -39.33 -26.01
CA VAL A 297 12.51 -38.74 -26.70
C VAL A 297 12.08 -38.05 -28.01
N LEU A 298 10.94 -38.46 -28.58
CA LEU A 298 10.43 -37.93 -29.85
C LEU A 298 9.42 -36.77 -29.70
N GLU A 299 8.86 -36.53 -28.50
CA GLU A 299 8.00 -35.36 -28.19
C GLU A 299 8.81 -34.08 -27.90
#